data_AF-A0A923ERX4-F1
#
_entry.id   AF-A0A923ERX4-F1
#
_cell.length_a   1.000
_cell.length_b   1.000
_cell.length_c   1.000
_cell.angle_alpha   90.00
_cell.angle_beta   90.00
_cell.angle_gamma   90.00
#
_symmetry.space_group_name_H-M   'P 1'
#
loop_
_entity.id
_entity.type
_entity.pdbx_description
1 polymer ?
#
loop_
_entity_poly.entity_id
_entity_poly.type
_entity_poly.pdbx_seq_one_letter_code
_entity_poly.pdbx_strand_id
1 'polypeptide(L)'
;MTSSTPATTTGTSPAKIGDDTSQGKTSIAASVVQKIAGIAAREVSGVYSMGSGASRAFGALRERIPGGGSTGASNVAGVAVEVGEKQAAVDLDIVVEYGVAIADLAKAVRRNVIGAVERMTGLDVIEVNIAVNDIHLASEDDGDDESAQASAPTGRVVE
;
A
#
# COMPACT_ATOMS: atom_id res chain seq x y z
N MET A 1 -10.20 -38.26 18.51
CA MET A 1 -10.42 -36.87 18.97
C MET A 1 -10.20 -35.97 17.77
N THR A 2 -11.27 -35.50 17.14
CA THR A 2 -11.23 -34.68 15.91
C THR A 2 -11.31 -33.21 16.31
N SER A 3 -10.25 -32.44 16.14
CA SER A 3 -10.25 -30.99 16.34
C SER A 3 -10.65 -30.29 15.05
N SER A 4 -11.86 -29.73 15.04
CA SER A 4 -12.35 -28.80 14.03
C SER A 4 -11.71 -27.42 14.24
N THR A 5 -11.02 -26.92 13.21
CA THR A 5 -10.52 -25.55 13.12
C THR A 5 -11.62 -24.65 12.55
N PRO A 6 -11.96 -23.50 13.17
CA PRO A 6 -12.89 -22.55 12.57
C PRO A 6 -12.16 -21.69 11.53
N ALA A 7 -12.71 -21.60 10.32
CA ALA A 7 -12.26 -20.66 9.30
C ALA A 7 -12.87 -19.28 9.60
N THR A 8 -12.02 -18.29 9.86
CA THR A 8 -12.42 -16.87 9.92
C THR A 8 -12.78 -16.41 8.51
N THR A 9 -14.07 -16.16 8.28
CA THR A 9 -14.57 -15.55 7.05
C THR A 9 -14.40 -14.03 7.16
N THR A 10 -13.38 -13.48 6.49
CA THR A 10 -13.19 -12.04 6.33
C THR A 10 -14.26 -11.50 5.38
N GLY A 11 -15.35 -11.00 5.94
CA GLY A 11 -16.43 -10.37 5.20
C GLY A 11 -16.14 -8.90 4.96
N THR A 12 -15.62 -8.56 3.78
CA THR A 12 -15.48 -7.18 3.32
C THR A 12 -16.88 -6.61 2.98
N SER A 13 -17.52 -5.97 3.95
CA SER A 13 -18.71 -5.13 3.71
C SER A 13 -18.30 -3.65 3.65
N PRO A 14 -18.85 -2.85 2.70
CA PRO A 14 -18.47 -1.46 2.56
C PRO A 14 -19.03 -0.55 3.67
N ALA A 15 -18.24 0.45 4.05
CA ALA A 15 -18.55 1.47 5.05
C ALA A 15 -19.72 2.40 4.66
N LYS A 16 -20.63 2.66 5.60
CA LYS A 16 -21.81 3.54 5.53
C LYS A 16 -21.53 4.87 6.26
N ILE A 17 -21.18 5.90 5.50
CA ILE A 17 -21.05 7.26 6.02
C ILE A 17 -22.47 7.85 6.15
N GLY A 18 -22.83 8.37 7.34
CA GLY A 18 -24.11 9.07 7.55
C GLY A 18 -24.18 10.32 6.65
N ASP A 19 -25.33 10.77 6.15
CA ASP A 19 -26.65 10.91 6.74
C ASP A 19 -27.70 10.26 5.82
N ASP A 20 -28.66 9.51 6.37
CA ASP A 20 -29.85 9.02 5.65
C ASP A 20 -30.76 10.22 5.32
N THR A 21 -30.26 11.15 4.51
CA THR A 21 -31.14 12.10 3.84
C THR A 21 -32.04 11.29 2.92
N SER A 22 -33.26 11.78 2.66
CA SER A 22 -34.21 11.16 1.72
C SER A 22 -33.69 11.05 0.27
N GLN A 23 -32.38 11.28 0.02
CA GLN A 23 -31.70 11.36 -1.26
C GLN A 23 -30.72 10.20 -1.53
N GLY A 24 -30.46 9.29 -0.57
CA GLY A 24 -29.75 8.02 -0.85
C GLY A 24 -28.58 7.69 0.08
N LYS A 25 -27.88 6.57 -0.23
CA LYS A 25 -26.76 6.04 0.56
C LYS A 25 -25.45 6.16 -0.23
N THR A 26 -24.43 6.75 0.40
CA THR A 26 -23.05 6.74 -0.10
C THR A 26 -22.22 5.75 0.69
N SER A 27 -21.49 4.88 -0.01
CA SER A 27 -20.54 3.95 0.61
C SER A 27 -19.18 4.05 -0.04
N ILE A 28 -18.13 4.10 0.77
CA ILE A 28 -16.75 4.16 0.29
C ILE A 28 -16.14 2.76 0.38
N ALA A 29 -15.55 2.30 -0.73
CA ALA A 29 -14.89 1.02 -0.77
C ALA A 29 -13.57 1.06 0.00
N ALA A 30 -13.23 -0.04 0.69
CA ALA A 30 -11.96 -0.18 1.41
C ALA A 30 -10.74 0.11 0.51
N SER A 31 -10.80 -0.28 -0.77
CA SER A 31 -9.74 -0.03 -1.75
C SER A 31 -9.48 1.46 -2.03
N VAL A 32 -10.47 2.34 -1.83
CA VAL A 32 -10.30 3.79 -1.96
C VAL A 32 -9.57 4.33 -0.72
N VAL A 33 -9.98 3.90 0.48
CA VAL A 33 -9.34 4.29 1.74
C VAL A 33 -7.88 3.82 1.77
N GLN A 34 -7.62 2.60 1.30
CA GLN A 34 -6.29 2.03 1.16
C GLN A 34 -5.39 2.87 0.23
N LYS A 35 -5.92 3.37 -0.89
CA LYS A 35 -5.18 4.27 -1.79
C LYS A 35 -4.85 5.60 -1.12
N ILE A 36 -5.81 6.19 -0.42
CA ILE A 36 -5.61 7.45 0.31
C ILE A 36 -4.54 7.26 1.38
N ALA A 37 -4.65 6.22 2.21
CA ALA A 37 -3.69 5.92 3.27
C ALA A 37 -2.29 5.65 2.72
N GLY A 38 -2.17 4.89 1.62
CA GLY A 38 -0.89 4.61 0.99
C GLY A 38 -0.22 5.84 0.38
N ILE A 39 -0.99 6.74 -0.24
CA ILE A 39 -0.46 8.02 -0.75
C ILE A 39 -0.02 8.89 0.43
N ALA A 40 -0.88 9.06 1.43
CA ALA A 40 -0.58 9.89 2.60
C ALA A 40 0.63 9.39 3.40
N ALA A 41 0.81 8.08 3.53
CA ALA A 41 1.98 7.52 4.19
C ALA A 41 3.27 7.82 3.42
N ARG A 42 3.26 7.73 2.08
CA ARG A 42 4.43 8.00 1.22
C ARG A 42 4.81 9.48 1.12
N GLU A 43 3.88 10.38 1.40
CA GLU A 43 4.16 11.83 1.42
C GLU A 43 5.03 12.26 2.61
N VAL A 44 5.16 11.42 3.63
CA VAL A 44 5.98 11.74 4.80
C VAL A 44 7.45 11.42 4.51
N SER A 45 8.31 12.44 4.59
CA SER A 45 9.76 12.30 4.44
C SER A 45 10.33 11.26 5.40
N GLY A 46 11.22 10.39 4.90
CA GLY A 46 11.77 9.26 5.65
C GLY A 46 11.06 7.93 5.42
N VAL A 47 9.90 7.91 4.75
CA VAL A 47 9.30 6.67 4.23
C VAL A 47 9.91 6.38 2.85
N TYR A 48 10.81 5.40 2.79
CA TYR A 48 11.42 4.98 1.52
C TYR A 48 10.39 4.25 0.66
N SER A 49 9.72 3.24 1.24
CA SER A 49 8.79 2.41 0.49
C SER A 49 7.79 1.68 1.39
N MET A 50 6.66 1.20 0.83
CA MET A 50 5.60 0.49 1.58
C MET A 50 5.42 -0.96 1.12
N GLY A 51 5.27 -1.89 2.06
CA GLY A 51 5.14 -3.33 1.82
C GLY A 51 6.47 -4.09 1.87
N SER A 52 6.39 -5.39 2.13
CA SER A 52 7.55 -6.29 2.15
C SER A 52 8.11 -6.52 0.73
N GLY A 53 9.41 -6.85 0.61
CA GLY A 53 10.05 -7.15 -0.68
C GLY A 53 9.33 -8.25 -1.48
N ALA A 54 8.75 -9.24 -0.79
CA ALA A 54 7.91 -10.27 -1.42
C ALA A 54 6.62 -9.68 -2.01
N SER A 55 5.92 -8.80 -1.28
CA SER A 55 4.70 -8.14 -1.78
C SER A 55 4.96 -7.30 -3.03
N ARG A 56 6.13 -6.64 -3.14
CA ARG A 56 6.54 -5.94 -4.37
C ARG A 56 6.87 -6.91 -5.51
N ALA A 57 7.65 -7.97 -5.23
CA ALA A 57 8.05 -8.95 -6.24
C ALA A 57 6.84 -9.69 -6.84
N PHE A 58 5.85 -10.05 -6.01
CA PHE A 58 4.59 -10.61 -6.47
C PHE A 58 3.75 -9.61 -7.28
N GLY A 59 3.73 -8.33 -6.91
CA GLY A 59 3.09 -7.28 -7.69
C GLY A 59 3.74 -7.09 -9.07
N ALA A 60 5.07 -7.01 -9.13
CA ALA A 60 5.83 -6.87 -10.38
C ALA A 60 5.70 -8.10 -11.28
N LEU A 61 5.64 -9.31 -10.71
CA LEU A 61 5.43 -10.54 -11.47
C LEU A 61 3.98 -10.65 -11.97
N ARG A 62 2.98 -10.19 -11.21
CA ARG A 62 1.57 -10.12 -11.63
C ARG A 62 1.39 -9.23 -12.87
N GLU A 63 2.09 -8.10 -12.93
CA GLU A 63 2.05 -7.16 -14.05
C GLU A 63 2.60 -7.77 -15.36
N ARG A 64 3.46 -8.80 -15.26
CA ARG A 64 4.13 -9.44 -16.41
C ARG A 64 3.43 -10.69 -16.95
N ILE A 65 2.32 -11.15 -16.37
CA ILE A 65 1.61 -12.36 -16.82
C ILE A 65 0.40 -11.96 -17.71
N PRO A 66 0.45 -12.17 -19.03
CA PRO A 66 -0.70 -11.93 -19.90
C PRO A 66 -1.78 -12.98 -19.60
N GLY A 67 -2.97 -12.54 -19.18
CA GLY A 67 -4.10 -13.43 -18.88
C GLY A 67 -4.17 -13.95 -17.44
N GLY A 68 -3.27 -13.55 -16.55
CA GLY A 68 -3.24 -13.89 -15.12
C GLY A 68 -4.22 -13.08 -14.27
N GLY A 69 -5.46 -12.93 -14.74
CA GLY A 69 -6.64 -12.53 -13.97
C GLY A 69 -6.58 -11.17 -13.25
N SER A 70 -7.39 -10.22 -13.69
CA SER A 70 -7.90 -9.13 -12.86
C SER A 70 -8.79 -9.65 -11.72
N THR A 71 -8.25 -10.41 -10.77
CA THR A 71 -8.97 -10.77 -9.55
C THR A 71 -8.88 -9.61 -8.56
N GLY A 72 -9.60 -8.54 -8.87
CA GLY A 72 -10.45 -7.86 -7.88
C GLY A 72 -9.84 -6.98 -6.79
N ALA A 73 -8.54 -6.75 -6.70
CA ALA A 73 -8.02 -5.82 -5.71
C ALA A 73 -6.76 -5.09 -6.17
N SER A 74 -6.93 -3.84 -6.59
CA SER A 74 -5.87 -2.84 -6.69
C SER A 74 -5.40 -2.52 -5.26
N ASN A 75 -4.69 -3.48 -4.66
CA ASN A 75 -4.16 -3.36 -3.31
C ASN A 75 -2.88 -2.54 -3.37
N VAL A 76 -2.82 -1.45 -2.59
CA VAL A 76 -1.54 -0.79 -2.33
C VAL A 76 -0.69 -1.73 -1.48
N ALA A 77 0.49 -2.10 -1.98
CA ALA A 77 1.38 -2.99 -1.25
C ALA A 77 1.74 -2.38 0.12
N GLY A 78 1.59 -3.18 1.18
CA GLY A 78 1.89 -2.76 2.56
C GLY A 78 0.87 -1.84 3.20
N VAL A 79 -0.38 -1.82 2.71
CA VAL A 79 -1.49 -1.13 3.37
C VAL A 79 -2.64 -2.11 3.47
N ALA A 80 -3.08 -2.43 4.68
CA ALA A 80 -4.35 -3.09 4.93
C ALA A 80 -5.32 -2.10 5.56
N VAL A 81 -6.57 -2.13 5.13
CA VAL A 81 -7.60 -1.26 5.68
C VAL A 81 -8.85 -2.06 5.92
N GLU A 82 -9.39 -1.95 7.13
CA GLU A 82 -10.72 -2.39 7.48
C GLU A 82 -11.63 -1.17 7.62
N VAL A 83 -12.78 -1.21 6.95
CA VAL A 83 -13.75 -0.11 6.98
C VAL A 83 -15.06 -0.64 7.56
N GLY A 84 -15.48 -0.08 8.69
CA GLY A 84 -16.80 -0.28 9.29
C GLY A 84 -17.76 0.80 8.79
N GLU A 85 -18.95 0.95 9.37
CA GLU A 85 -19.91 1.91 8.82
C GLU A 85 -19.37 3.35 8.82
N LYS A 86 -18.96 3.84 10.00
CA LYS A 86 -18.42 5.20 10.17
C LYS A 86 -16.93 5.23 10.47
N GLN A 87 -16.32 4.05 10.61
CA GLN A 87 -15.00 3.92 11.20
C GLN A 87 -14.04 3.25 10.23
N ALA A 88 -12.75 3.57 10.36
CA ALA A 88 -11.68 2.92 9.63
C ALA A 88 -10.52 2.54 10.56
N ALA A 89 -9.94 1.36 10.32
CA ALA A 89 -8.68 0.91 10.91
C ALA A 89 -7.66 0.71 9.78
N VAL A 90 -6.43 1.16 10.00
CA VAL A 90 -5.37 1.13 8.99
C VAL A 90 -4.13 0.46 9.54
N ASP A 91 -3.64 -0.57 8.85
CA ASP A 91 -2.36 -1.20 9.14
C ASP A 91 -1.38 -0.88 8.00
N LEU A 92 -0.19 -0.39 8.36
CA LEU A 92 0.85 0.04 7.44
C LEU A 92 2.12 -0.77 7.65
N ASP A 93 2.66 -1.29 6.56
CA ASP A 93 3.99 -1.90 6.49
C ASP A 93 4.93 -0.97 5.75
N ILE A 94 5.96 -0.45 6.42
CA ILE A 94 6.88 0.53 5.84
C ILE A 94 8.34 0.10 5.93
N VAL A 95 9.12 0.56 4.97
CA VAL A 95 10.58 0.59 4.96
C VAL A 95 11.00 2.04 5.09
N VAL A 96 11.90 2.32 6.02
CA VAL A 96 12.29 3.69 6.37
C VAL A 96 13.72 3.98 5.92
N GLU A 97 14.04 5.25 5.68
CA GLU A 97 15.41 5.66 5.35
C GLU A 97 16.31 5.60 6.59
N TYR A 98 17.58 5.25 6.40
CA TYR A 98 18.56 5.35 7.48
C TYR A 98 18.74 6.80 7.95
N GLY A 99 18.91 6.99 9.26
CA GLY A 99 19.18 8.29 9.87
C GLY A 99 17.93 9.06 10.33
N VAL A 100 16.72 8.51 10.15
CA VAL A 100 15.48 9.10 10.66
C VAL A 100 15.10 8.55 12.04
N ALA A 101 14.57 9.41 12.91
CA ALA A 101 14.02 8.96 14.19
C ALA A 101 12.69 8.24 13.97
N ILE A 102 12.71 6.89 13.99
CA ILE A 102 11.56 6.03 13.68
C ILE A 102 10.32 6.40 14.51
N ALA A 103 10.50 6.71 15.80
CA ALA A 103 9.39 7.08 16.67
C ALA A 103 8.69 8.37 16.22
N ASP A 104 9.43 9.36 15.74
CA ASP A 104 8.86 10.63 15.29
C ASP A 104 8.32 10.53 13.86
N LEU A 105 8.96 9.72 13.01
CA LEU A 105 8.46 9.35 11.70
C LEU A 105 7.09 8.65 11.83
N ALA A 106 6.99 7.63 12.67
CA ALA A 106 5.74 6.89 12.88
C ALA A 106 4.61 7.81 13.38
N LYS A 107 4.91 8.75 14.28
CA LYS A 107 3.93 9.78 14.71
C LYS A 107 3.51 10.68 13.55
N ALA A 108 4.45 11.10 12.71
CA ALA A 108 4.17 11.95 11.54
C ALA A 108 3.29 11.22 10.51
N VAL A 109 3.65 9.97 10.17
CA VAL A 109 2.86 9.08 9.29
C VAL A 109 1.46 8.90 9.84
N ARG A 110 1.33 8.54 11.14
CA ARG A 110 0.03 8.37 11.79
C ARG A 110 -0.84 9.61 11.68
N ARG A 111 -0.31 10.80 11.99
CA ARG A 111 -1.07 12.05 11.87
C ARG A 111 -1.48 12.34 10.42
N ASN A 112 -0.58 12.13 9.46
CA ASN A 112 -0.87 12.43 8.06
C ASN A 112 -1.95 11.50 7.51
N VAL A 113 -1.86 10.21 7.80
CA VAL A 113 -2.83 9.19 7.35
C VAL A 113 -4.20 9.43 7.97
N ILE A 114 -4.28 9.65 9.29
CA ILE A 114 -5.54 9.98 9.98
C ILE A 114 -6.17 11.20 9.32
N GLY A 115 -5.41 12.31 9.22
CA GLY A 115 -5.93 13.54 8.67
C GLY A 115 -6.37 13.41 7.20
N ALA A 116 -5.66 12.63 6.37
CA ALA A 116 -6.02 12.43 4.98
C ALA A 116 -7.32 11.61 4.84
N VAL A 117 -7.43 10.49 5.56
CA VAL A 117 -8.60 9.61 5.51
C VAL A 117 -9.83 10.34 6.03
N GLU A 118 -9.76 10.97 7.20
CA GLU A 118 -10.90 11.69 7.79
C GLU A 118 -11.38 12.83 6.88
N ARG A 119 -10.46 13.65 6.36
CA ARG A 119 -10.82 14.79 5.49
C ARG A 119 -11.41 14.36 4.15
N MET A 120 -10.93 13.26 3.55
CA MET A 120 -11.37 12.84 2.21
C MET A 120 -12.60 11.95 2.23
N THR A 121 -12.80 11.17 3.30
CA THR A 121 -13.83 10.13 3.37
C THR A 121 -14.94 10.43 4.37
N GLY A 122 -14.68 11.29 5.36
CA GLY A 122 -15.61 11.52 6.47
C GLY A 122 -15.75 10.33 7.42
N LEU A 123 -14.86 9.33 7.33
CA LEU A 123 -14.77 8.22 8.28
C LEU A 123 -13.91 8.62 9.48
N ASP A 124 -14.28 8.17 10.68
CA ASP A 124 -13.49 8.31 11.90
C ASP A 124 -12.39 7.24 11.94
N VAL A 125 -11.11 7.64 12.02
CA VAL A 125 -10.01 6.67 12.08
C VAL A 125 -9.79 6.25 13.53
N ILE A 126 -10.09 5.00 13.85
CA ILE A 126 -9.97 4.49 15.22
C ILE A 126 -8.52 4.20 15.62
N GLU A 127 -7.74 3.66 14.67
CA GLU A 127 -6.36 3.28 14.90
C GLU A 127 -5.55 3.29 13.59
N VAL A 128 -4.25 3.55 13.75
CA VAL A 128 -3.26 3.36 12.68
C VAL A 128 -2.06 2.62 13.25
N ASN A 129 -1.93 1.36 12.87
CA ASN A 129 -0.83 0.50 13.24
C ASN A 129 0.27 0.59 12.18
N ILE A 130 1.52 0.71 12.62
CA ILE A 130 2.67 0.89 11.72
C ILE A 130 3.71 -0.16 12.10
N ALA A 131 3.96 -1.09 11.19
CA ALA A 131 5.05 -2.04 11.22
C ALA A 131 6.22 -1.50 10.38
N VAL A 132 7.38 -1.34 11.01
CA VAL A 132 8.62 -0.97 10.32
C VAL A 132 9.40 -2.26 10.07
N ASN A 133 9.42 -2.69 8.82
CA ASN A 133 9.93 -4.01 8.44
C ASN A 133 11.41 -3.99 8.07
N ASP A 134 11.92 -2.86 7.57
CA ASP A 134 13.30 -2.73 7.09
C ASP A 134 13.80 -1.28 7.11
N ILE A 135 15.12 -1.09 6.99
CA ILE A 135 15.79 0.21 6.88
C ILE A 135 16.58 0.25 5.57
N HIS A 136 16.27 1.21 4.71
CA HIS A 136 17.01 1.45 3.48
C HIS A 136 18.33 2.18 3.77
N LEU A 137 19.43 1.54 3.38
CA LEU A 137 20.78 2.09 3.40
C LEU A 137 21.11 2.58 1.99
N ALA A 138 21.37 3.87 1.82
CA ALA A 138 21.73 4.45 0.52
C ALA A 138 23.11 4.01 -0.01
N SER A 139 23.82 3.10 0.68
CA SER A 139 25.22 2.77 0.40
C SER A 139 25.45 1.53 -0.48
N GLU A 140 24.40 0.95 -1.08
CA GLU A 140 24.54 -0.24 -1.94
C GLU A 140 23.73 -0.18 -3.25
N ASP A 141 23.21 0.99 -3.66
CA ASP A 141 22.36 1.13 -4.87
C ASP A 141 23.04 1.80 -6.08
N ASP A 142 24.34 2.09 -6.02
CA ASP A 142 25.11 2.60 -7.19
C ASP A 142 25.66 1.46 -8.09
N GLY A 143 25.07 0.26 -8.04
CA GLY A 143 25.73 -0.98 -8.49
C GLY A 143 25.22 -1.68 -9.76
N ASP A 144 23.91 -1.77 -10.01
CA ASP A 144 23.40 -2.83 -10.90
C ASP A 144 22.21 -2.40 -11.78
N ASP A 145 22.39 -1.43 -12.68
CA ASP A 145 21.42 -1.20 -13.77
C ASP A 145 22.03 -0.58 -15.06
N GLU A 146 23.34 -0.74 -15.30
CA GLU A 146 23.99 -0.24 -16.53
C GLU A 146 24.96 -1.26 -17.15
N SER A 147 24.46 -2.36 -17.74
CA SER A 147 25.17 -3.06 -18.84
C SER A 147 24.33 -4.17 -19.50
N ALA A 148 23.41 -3.80 -20.40
CA ALA A 148 22.90 -4.74 -21.42
C ALA A 148 22.42 -4.10 -22.73
N GLN A 149 22.79 -2.86 -23.03
CA GLN A 149 22.56 -2.26 -24.35
C GLN A 149 23.88 -1.85 -25.02
N ALA A 150 24.66 -2.84 -25.46
CA ALA A 150 25.70 -2.64 -26.46
C ALA A 150 25.99 -3.96 -27.18
N SER A 151 25.18 -4.29 -28.19
CA SER A 151 25.70 -5.01 -29.36
C SER A 151 24.92 -4.57 -30.59
N ALA A 152 25.60 -3.73 -31.39
CA ALA A 152 25.04 -2.92 -32.45
C ALA A 152 24.54 -3.72 -33.67
N PRO A 153 23.59 -3.18 -34.45
CA PRO A 153 23.34 -3.61 -35.82
C PRO A 153 24.31 -2.90 -36.76
N THR A 154 25.08 -3.62 -37.57
CA THR A 154 25.68 -3.02 -38.77
C THR A 154 25.77 -4.06 -39.88
N GLY A 155 24.86 -3.94 -40.83
CA GLY A 155 25.07 -4.38 -42.20
C GLY A 155 24.88 -3.19 -43.13
N ARG A 156 25.92 -2.79 -43.88
CA ARG A 156 25.87 -2.56 -45.34
C ARG A 156 27.25 -2.12 -45.93
N VAL A 157 27.70 -2.90 -46.94
CA VAL A 157 28.40 -2.60 -48.22
C VAL A 157 29.51 -1.54 -48.33
N VAL A 158 30.68 -1.95 -48.87
CA VAL A 158 31.36 -1.63 -50.16
C VAL A 158 32.67 -2.45 -50.15
N GLU A 159 33.10 -3.16 -51.18
CA GLU A 159 33.41 -2.80 -52.57
C GLU A 159 33.27 -4.03 -53.48
#